data_AF-A0A4Q2XU33-F1
#
_entry.id   AF-A0A4Q2XU33-F1
#
_cell.length_a   1.000
_cell.length_b   1.000
_cell.length_c   1.000
_cell.angle_alpha   90.00
_cell.angle_beta   90.00
_cell.angle_gamma   90.00
#
_symmetry.space_group_name_H-M   'P 1'
#
loop_
_entity.id
_entity.type
_entity.pdbx_description
1 polymer ?
#
loop_
_entity_poly.entity_id
_entity_poly.type
_entity_poly.pdbx_seq_one_letter_code
_entity_poly.pdbx_strand_id
1 'polypeptide(L)' 'MDPDTAILEVEDAMSKCVDYLIHEFAGVRTGKASPALIENLDVHVHAYGAVSKLKSLAVINSPEPRMLVVQPFDPSTTRD' A
#
# COMPACT_ATOMS: atom_id res chain seq x y z
N MET A 1 37.80 -11.03 1.37
CA MET A 1 36.62 -10.38 0.78
C MET A 1 37.17 -9.32 -0.15
N ASP A 2 36.86 -9.43 -1.43
CA ASP A 2 37.36 -8.48 -2.44
C ASP A 2 36.75 -7.09 -2.19
N PRO A 3 37.52 -5.99 -2.20
CA PRO A 3 37.01 -4.66 -1.86
C PRO A 3 35.80 -4.23 -2.70
N ASP A 4 35.79 -4.58 -3.98
CA ASP A 4 34.69 -4.25 -4.89
C ASP A 4 33.40 -5.00 -4.52
N THR A 5 33.51 -6.23 -4.03
CA THR A 5 32.36 -7.00 -3.54
C THR A 5 31.79 -6.41 -2.25
N ALA A 6 32.66 -5.94 -1.35
CA ALA A 6 32.24 -5.32 -0.10
C ALA A 6 31.49 -3.99 -0.34
N ILE A 7 31.92 -3.19 -1.33
CA ILE A 7 31.23 -1.95 -1.70
C ILE A 7 29.83 -2.27 -2.27
N LEU A 8 29.74 -3.24 -3.18
CA LEU A 8 28.47 -3.65 -3.76
C LEU A 8 27.46 -4.14 -2.70
N GLU A 9 27.90 -4.95 -1.74
CA GLU A 9 27.06 -5.44 -0.65
C GLU A 9 26.52 -4.31 0.23
N VAL A 10 27.37 -3.31 0.52
CA VAL A 10 26.99 -2.14 1.31
C VAL A 10 26.00 -1.26 0.56
N GLU A 11 26.20 -1.03 -0.74
CA GLU A 11 25.26 -0.26 -1.57
C GLU A 11 23.87 -0.93 -1.62
N ASP A 12 23.81 -2.24 -1.82
CA ASP A 12 22.56 -3.00 -1.81
C ASP A 12 21.86 -2.95 -0.44
N ALA A 13 22.63 -3.08 0.65
CA ALA A 13 22.10 -2.93 2.00
C ALA A 13 21.54 -1.52 2.26
N MET A 14 22.24 -0.47 1.80
CA MET A 14 21.77 0.91 1.92
C MET A 14 20.49 1.13 1.12
N SER A 15 20.39 0.61 -0.12
CA SER A 15 19.17 0.70 -0.93
C SER A 15 17.99 0.04 -0.21
N LYS A 16 18.18 -1.17 0.32
CA LYS A 16 17.15 -1.89 1.08
C LYS A 16 16.67 -1.13 2.32
N CYS A 17 17.59 -0.48 3.04
CA CYS A 17 17.23 0.35 4.19
C CYS A 17 16.37 1.55 3.78
N VAL A 18 16.68 2.21 2.66
CA VAL A 18 15.88 3.32 2.13
C VAL A 18 14.51 2.83 1.69
N ASP A 19 14.43 1.72 0.98
CA ASP A 19 13.16 1.13 0.55
C ASP A 19 12.27 0.75 1.74
N TYR A 20 12.86 0.17 2.79
CA TYR A 20 12.16 -0.14 4.03
C TYR A 20 11.62 1.13 4.71
N LEU A 21 12.42 2.20 4.78
CA LEU A 21 11.98 3.47 5.34
C LEU A 21 10.79 4.06 4.58
N ILE A 22 10.83 4.02 3.24
CA ILE A 22 9.74 4.50 2.39
C ILE A 22 8.47 3.67 2.63
N HIS A 23 8.61 2.35 2.74
CA HIS A 23 7.49 1.46 3.07
C HIS A 23 6.85 1.82 4.41
N GLU A 24 7.64 2.04 5.45
CA GLU A 24 7.13 2.46 6.76
C GLU A 24 6.40 3.81 6.69
N PHE A 25 6.94 4.77 5.92
CA PHE A 25 6.29 6.08 5.74
C PHE A 25 4.96 6.02 4.98
N ALA A 26 4.73 5.01 4.15
CA ALA A 26 3.44 4.84 3.46
C ALA A 26 2.28 4.64 4.45
N GLY A 27 2.53 4.03 5.62
CA GLY A 27 1.54 3.83 6.68
C GLY A 27 1.36 5.02 7.63
N VAL A 28 2.24 6.03 7.57
CA VAL A 28 2.21 7.16 8.51
C VAL A 28 1.13 8.17 8.11
N ARG A 29 0.25 8.48 9.08
CA ARG A 29 -0.80 9.50 8.91
C ARG A 29 -0.20 10.90 8.92
N THR A 30 -0.05 11.49 7.73
CA THR A 30 0.44 12.87 7.55
C THR A 30 -0.67 13.93 7.52
N GLY A 31 -1.92 13.55 7.80
CA GLY A 31 -3.09 14.43 7.77
C GLY A 31 -3.66 14.70 6.38
N LYS A 32 -3.03 14.19 5.32
CA LYS A 32 -3.59 14.13 3.96
C LYS A 32 -4.24 12.78 3.69
N ALA A 33 -5.31 12.79 2.92
CA ALA A 33 -5.95 11.61 2.36
C ALA A 33 -4.99 10.91 1.38
N SER A 34 -4.28 9.88 1.86
CA SER A 34 -3.39 9.05 1.03
C SER A 34 -4.05 7.69 0.75
N PRO A 35 -4.12 7.23 -0.52
CA PRO A 35 -4.63 5.90 -0.84
C PRO A 35 -3.87 4.76 -0.16
N ALA A 36 -2.56 4.92 0.07
CA ALA A 36 -1.69 3.92 0.69
C ALA A 36 -2.13 3.54 2.12
N LEU A 37 -2.90 4.41 2.78
CA LEU A 37 -3.38 4.19 4.15
C LEU A 37 -4.46 3.12 4.26
N ILE A 38 -5.21 2.86 3.17
CA ILE A 38 -6.35 1.93 3.18
C ILE A 38 -6.21 0.79 2.18
N GLU A 39 -5.26 0.87 1.23
CA GLU A 39 -5.10 -0.14 0.17
C GLU A 39 -4.82 -1.56 0.69
N ASN A 40 -4.16 -1.66 1.84
CA ASN A 40 -3.77 -2.93 2.47
C ASN A 40 -4.78 -3.42 3.52
N LEU A 41 -5.95 -2.79 3.63
CA LEU A 41 -6.99 -3.25 4.54
C LEU A 41 -7.61 -4.55 4.02
N ASP A 42 -7.71 -5.53 4.92
CA ASP A 42 -8.41 -6.78 4.66
C ASP A 42 -9.93 -6.56 4.76
N VAL A 43 -10.63 -6.86 3.67
CA VAL A 43 -12.08 -6.73 3.54
C VAL A 43 -12.68 -8.13 3.42
N HIS A 44 -13.69 -8.41 4.24
CA HIS A 44 -14.45 -9.65 4.16
C HIS A 44 -15.53 -9.51 3.09
N VAL A 45 -15.33 -10.12 1.93
CA VAL A 45 -16.31 -10.04 0.84
C VAL A 45 -17.34 -11.15 1.03
N HIS A 46 -18.55 -10.78 1.45
CA HIS A 46 -19.63 -11.72 1.73
C HIS A 46 -20.08 -12.48 0.46
N ALA A 47 -20.02 -11.81 -0.70
CA ALA A 47 -20.37 -12.41 -1.98
C ALA A 47 -19.44 -13.57 -2.39
N TYR A 48 -18.17 -13.53 -1.99
CA TYR A 48 -17.16 -14.55 -2.33
C TYR A 48 -16.78 -15.43 -1.14
N GLY A 49 -17.26 -15.12 0.07
CA GLY A 49 -16.95 -15.86 1.30
C GLY A 49 -15.46 -15.84 1.68
N ALA A 50 -14.69 -14.89 1.15
CA ALA A 50 -13.24 -14.82 1.28
C ALA A 50 -12.78 -13.43 1.74
N VAL A 51 -11.61 -13.39 2.37
CA VAL A 51 -10.91 -12.15 2.71
C VAL A 51 -10.08 -11.72 1.51
N SER A 52 -10.19 -10.46 1.11
CA SER A 52 -9.39 -9.88 0.03
C SER A 52 -8.93 -8.48 0.43
N LYS A 53 -7.78 -8.06 -0.09
CA LYS A 53 -7.27 -6.70 0.16
C LYS A 53 -8.09 -5.67 -0.60
N LEU A 54 -8.36 -4.52 0.00
CA LEU A 54 -9.14 -3.45 -0.63
C LEU A 54 -8.59 -3.03 -2.01
N LYS A 55 -7.26 -2.98 -2.16
CA LYS A 55 -6.57 -2.71 -3.44
C LYS A 55 -6.96 -3.64 -4.57
N SER A 56 -7.30 -4.89 -4.27
CA SER A 56 -7.70 -5.88 -5.28
C SER A 56 -9.18 -5.77 -5.67
N LEU A 57 -9.99 -5.12 -4.84
CA LEU A 57 -11.44 -5.01 -5.00
C LEU A 57 -11.88 -3.67 -5.59
N ALA A 58 -11.06 -2.62 -5.45
CA ALA A 58 -11.41 -1.26 -5.82
C ALA A 58 -10.20 -0.42 -6.28
N VAL A 59 -10.48 0.57 -7.11
CA VAL A 59 -9.55 1.67 -7.38
C VAL A 59 -9.68 2.71 -6.28
N ILE A 60 -8.58 3.08 -5.63
CA ILE A 60 -8.55 4.08 -4.56
C ILE A 60 -7.85 5.33 -5.08
N ASN A 61 -8.56 6.45 -5.10
CA ASN A 61 -8.03 7.74 -5.55
C ASN A 61 -8.22 8.81 -4.46
N SER A 62 -7.39 9.85 -4.49
CA SER A 62 -7.49 11.01 -3.61
C SER A 62 -7.63 12.27 -4.45
N PRO A 63 -8.86 12.66 -4.84
CA PRO A 63 -9.07 13.85 -5.66
C PRO A 63 -8.78 15.15 -4.88
N GLU A 64 -8.93 15.12 -3.55
CA GLU A 64 -8.70 16.26 -2.67
C GLU A 64 -7.92 15.82 -1.41
N PRO A 65 -7.13 16.70 -0.78
CA PRO A 65 -6.30 16.34 0.38
C PRO A 65 -7.03 15.80 1.60
N ARG A 66 -8.37 15.90 1.65
CA ARG A 66 -9.21 15.44 2.76
C ARG A 66 -10.23 14.38 2.34
N MET A 67 -10.20 13.92 1.09
CA MET A 67 -11.18 12.98 0.55
C MET A 67 -10.47 11.79 -0.10
N LEU A 68 -10.87 10.57 0.32
CA LEU A 68 -10.54 9.34 -0.38
C LEU A 68 -11.79 8.85 -1.11
N VAL A 69 -11.63 8.51 -2.37
CA VAL A 69 -12.67 7.90 -3.20
C VAL A 69 -12.27 6.47 -3.47
N VAL A 70 -13.11 5.53 -3.05
CA VAL A 70 -12.97 4.10 -3.31
C VAL A 70 -14.01 3.73 -4.35
N GLN A 71 -13.57 3.21 -5.49
CA GLN A 71 -14.43 2.80 -6.58
C GLN A 71 -14.30 1.29 -6.79
N PRO A 72 -15.26 0.48 -6.28
CA PRO A 72 -15.27 -0.97 -6.47
C PRO A 72 -15.34 -1.34 -7.94
N PHE A 73 -14.67 -2.43 -8.32
CA PHE A 73 -14.83 -3.00 -9.65
C PHE A 73 -16.19 -3.70 -9.82
N ASP A 74 -16.68 -4.34 -8.75
CA ASP A 74 -17.99 -4.97 -8.68
C ASP A 74 -18.93 -4.16 -7.76
N PRO A 75 -20.04 -3.59 -8.25
CA PRO A 75 -20.99 -2.86 -7.42
C PRO A 75 -21.61 -3.71 -6.29
N SER A 76 -21.65 -5.04 -6.43
CA SER A 76 -22.23 -5.93 -5.42
C SER A 76 -21.41 -5.96 -4.12
N THR A 77 -20.10 -5.67 -4.19
CA THR A 77 -19.20 -5.64 -3.03
C THR A 77 -19.15 -4.28 -2.33
N THR A 78 -20.00 -3.32 -2.71
CA THR A 78 -19.99 -1.97 -2.11
C THR A 78 -20.45 -1.97 -0.64
N ARG A 79 -21.15 -3.02 -0.19
CA ARG A 79 -21.66 -3.15 1.18
C ARG A 79 -20.74 -3.93 2.12
N ASP A 80 -19.68 -4.51 1.57
CA ASP A 80 -18.68 -5.32 2.26
C ASP A 80 -17.51 -4.43 2.71
#